data_AF-A0A933EUP3-F1
#
_entry.id   AF-A0A933EUP3-F1
#
_cell.length_a   1.000
_cell.length_b   1.000
_cell.length_c   1.000
_cell.angle_alpha   90.00
_cell.angle_beta   90.00
_cell.angle_gamma   90.00
#
_symmetry.space_group_name_H-M   'P 1'
#
loop_
_entity.id
_entity.type
_entity.pdbx_description
1 polymer ?
#
loop_
_entity_poly.entity_id
_entity_poly.type
_entity_poly.pdbx_seq_one_letter_code
_entity_poly.pdbx_strand_id
1 'polypeptide(L)'
;MRQLETTLTRKGQVTIPLEIRSRLGLKPRDKIRFEMEGDAVRLRAAPSKVLEGYGAVKPRKRPENWKQVREEIEQAIAEEVEAEDQA
;
A
#
# COMPACT_ATOMS: atom_id res chain seq x y z
N MET A 1 -29.79 15.19 -5.15
CA MET A 1 -28.97 14.01 -4.78
C MET A 1 -28.97 13.06 -5.96
N ARG A 2 -27.81 12.54 -6.38
CA ARG A 2 -27.73 11.53 -7.45
C ARG A 2 -27.76 10.15 -6.80
N GLN A 3 -28.66 9.29 -7.24
CA GLN A 3 -28.73 7.89 -6.82
C GLN A 3 -28.18 7.02 -7.95
N LEU A 4 -27.39 6.01 -7.59
CA LEU A 4 -26.86 5.00 -8.51
C LEU A 4 -27.17 3.64 -7.91
N GLU A 5 -27.73 2.75 -8.71
CA GLU A 5 -28.07 1.39 -8.29
C GLU A 5 -27.07 0.39 -8.88
N THR A 6 -26.67 -0.60 -8.09
CA THR A 6 -25.85 -1.72 -8.55
C THR A 6 -26.39 -3.03 -8.01
N THR A 7 -26.18 -4.11 -8.77
CA THR A 7 -26.67 -5.42 -8.39
C THR A 7 -25.65 -6.14 -7.51
N LEU A 8 -26.12 -6.75 -6.42
CA LEU A 8 -25.33 -7.64 -5.59
C LEU A 8 -25.02 -8.92 -6.37
N THR A 9 -23.74 -9.24 -6.54
CA THR A 9 -23.32 -10.49 -7.20
C THR A 9 -23.64 -11.70 -6.31
N ARG A 10 -23.63 -12.91 -6.89
CA ARG A 10 -23.83 -14.17 -6.15
C ARG A 10 -22.84 -14.40 -5.00
N LYS A 11 -21.67 -13.75 -5.06
CA LYS A 11 -20.63 -13.82 -4.02
C LYS A 11 -20.75 -12.71 -2.96
N GLY A 12 -21.84 -11.94 -2.98
CA GLY A 12 -22.05 -10.83 -2.04
C GLY A 12 -21.19 -9.59 -2.32
N GLN A 13 -20.66 -9.44 -3.54
CA GLN A 13 -19.89 -8.25 -3.94
C GLN A 13 -20.77 -7.22 -4.63
N VAL A 14 -20.55 -5.94 -4.35
CA VAL A 14 -21.11 -4.80 -5.08
C VAL A 14 -20.00 -4.06 -5.82
N THR A 15 -20.26 -3.68 -7.06
CA THR A 15 -19.33 -2.87 -7.84
C THR A 15 -19.51 -1.39 -7.50
N ILE A 16 -18.42 -0.67 -7.27
CA ILE A 16 -18.46 0.79 -7.09
C ILE A 16 -18.41 1.45 -8.49
N PRO A 17 -19.46 2.19 -8.90
CA PRO A 17 -19.51 2.88 -10.18
C PRO A 17 -18.35 3.85 -10.38
N LEU A 18 -17.97 4.09 -11.64
CA LEU A 18 -16.83 4.95 -12.00
C LEU A 18 -16.93 6.35 -11.36
N GLU A 19 -18.10 6.97 -11.39
CA GLU A 19 -18.34 8.30 -10.80
C GLU A 19 -17.97 8.37 -9.31
N ILE A 20 -18.34 7.33 -8.54
CA ILE A 20 -18.04 7.25 -7.10
C ILE A 20 -16.54 7.00 -6.88
N ARG A 21 -15.93 6.10 -7.67
CA ARG A 21 -14.48 5.84 -7.58
C ARG A 21 -13.66 7.10 -7.83
N SER A 22 -13.98 7.84 -8.90
CA SER A 22 -13.29 9.08 -9.26
C SER A 22 -13.43 10.14 -8.16
N ARG A 23 -14.63 10.28 -7.58
CA ARG A 23 -14.89 11.23 -6.50
C ARG A 23 -14.16 10.89 -5.19
N LEU A 24 -14.03 9.60 -4.89
CA LEU A 24 -13.32 9.12 -3.70
C LEU A 24 -11.81 8.91 -3.93
N GLY A 25 -11.31 9.14 -5.15
CA GLY A 25 -9.91 8.94 -5.51
C GLY A 25 -9.44 7.48 -5.43
N LEU A 26 -10.36 6.51 -5.53
CA LEU A 26 -10.06 5.09 -5.35
C LEU A 26 -9.34 4.51 -6.57
N LYS A 27 -8.23 3.82 -6.31
CA LYS A 27 -7.45 3.05 -7.29
C LYS A 27 -7.67 1.55 -7.08
N PRO A 28 -7.41 0.71 -8.11
CA PRO A 28 -7.39 -0.73 -7.92
C PRO A 28 -6.48 -1.12 -6.75
N ARG A 29 -6.93 -2.06 -5.91
CA ARG A 29 -6.25 -2.55 -4.69
C ARG A 29 -6.24 -1.59 -3.49
N ASP A 30 -6.87 -0.42 -3.59
CA ASP A 30 -7.08 0.42 -2.42
C ASP A 30 -8.02 -0.26 -1.42
N LYS A 31 -7.76 -0.06 -0.13
CA LYS A 31 -8.65 -0.54 0.92
C LYS A 31 -9.79 0.46 1.12
N ILE A 32 -10.97 -0.08 1.44
CA ILE A 32 -12.17 0.68 1.75
C ILE A 32 -12.61 0.28 3.15
N ARG A 33 -12.95 1.27 3.97
CA ARG A 33 -13.52 1.07 5.29
C ARG A 33 -15.03 1.15 5.19
N PHE A 34 -15.69 0.14 5.77
CA PHE A 34 -17.13 0.08 5.95
C PHE A 34 -17.43 0.49 7.39
N GLU A 35 -18.19 1.55 7.55
CA GLU A 35 -18.64 2.05 8.85
C GLU A 35 -20.16 1.83 8.94
N MET A 36 -20.61 1.13 9.99
CA MET A 36 -22.02 0.89 10.24
C MET A 36 -22.61 2.08 11.01
N GLU A 37 -23.70 2.65 10.49
CA GLU A 37 -24.48 3.70 11.15
C GLU A 37 -25.95 3.27 11.18
N GLY A 38 -26.32 2.52 12.22
CA GLY A 38 -27.63 1.86 12.30
C GLY A 38 -27.81 0.87 11.15
N ASP A 39 -28.83 1.09 10.33
CA ASP A 39 -29.12 0.28 9.14
C ASP A 39 -28.43 0.80 7.87
N ALA A 40 -27.62 1.85 7.98
CA ALA A 40 -26.87 2.41 6.87
C ALA A 40 -25.39 2.02 6.95
N VAL A 41 -24.75 1.90 5.78
CA VAL A 41 -23.30 1.67 5.67
C VAL A 41 -22.66 2.87 4.99
N ARG A 42 -21.68 3.49 5.65
CA ARG A 42 -20.84 4.54 5.08
C ARG A 42 -19.53 3.94 4.58
N LEU A 43 -19.21 4.21 3.32
CA LEU A 43 -17.94 3.81 2.71
C LEU A 43 -16.94 4.96 2.82
N ARG A 44 -15.73 4.67 3.31
CA ARG A 44 -14.61 5.61 3.29
C ARG A 44 -13.40 5.01 2.60
N ALA A 45 -12.67 5.82 1.84
CA ALA A 45 -11.35 5.44 1.35
C ALA A 45 -10.42 5.22 2.54
N ALA A 46 -9.68 4.10 2.54
CA ALA A 46 -8.72 3.74 3.57
C ALA A 46 -7.35 3.50 2.92
N PRO A 47 -6.68 4.54 2.40
CA PRO A 47 -5.39 4.38 1.75
C PRO A 47 -4.36 3.78 2.70
N SER A 48 -3.32 3.16 2.13
CA SER A 48 -2.22 2.61 2.91
C SER A 48 -1.53 3.71 3.71
N LYS A 49 -1.42 3.49 5.02
CA LYS A 49 -0.75 4.41 5.97
C LYS A 49 0.74 4.12 6.13
N VAL A 50 1.31 3.19 5.35
CA VAL A 50 2.71 2.76 5.50
C VAL A 50 3.68 3.95 5.44
N LEU A 51 3.43 4.90 4.54
CA LEU A 51 4.25 6.10 4.42
C LEU A 51 4.05 7.11 5.56
N GLU A 52 2.93 7.06 6.30
CA GLU A 52 2.73 7.93 7.48
C GLU A 52 3.78 7.63 8.57
N GLY A 53 4.30 6.40 8.62
CA GLY A 53 5.35 5.99 9.55
C GLY A 53 6.78 6.25 9.06
N TYR A 54 6.96 6.81 7.86
CA TYR A 54 8.29 7.06 7.31
C TYR A 54 9.05 8.06 8.21
N GLY A 55 10.21 7.64 8.72
CA GLY A 55 11.02 8.47 9.63
C GLY A 55 10.48 8.55 11.07
N ALA A 56 9.44 7.79 11.43
CA ALA A 56 8.90 7.78 12.79
C ALA A 56 9.87 7.24 13.85
N VAL A 57 10.93 6.52 13.42
CA VAL A 57 11.97 5.98 14.30
C VAL A 57 13.31 6.66 14.03
N LYS A 58 14.01 7.05 15.10
CA LYS A 58 15.36 7.58 15.00
C LYS A 58 16.34 6.42 14.73
N PRO A 59 17.26 6.54 13.77
CA PRO A 59 18.30 5.54 13.56
C PRO A 59 19.17 5.37 14.82
N ARG A 60 19.57 4.12 15.11
CA ARG A 60 20.39 3.80 16.30
C ARG A 60 21.80 4.39 16.23
N LYS A 61 22.33 4.64 15.03
CA LYS A 61 23.64 5.25 14.79
C LYS A 61 23.46 6.39 13.77
N ARG A 62 24.04 7.56 14.07
CA ARG A 62 24.16 8.71 13.14
C ARG A 62 25.48 9.47 13.40
N PRO A 63 26.12 10.03 12.36
CA PRO A 63 25.80 9.85 10.94
C PRO A 63 26.09 8.41 10.47
N GLU A 64 25.45 7.94 9.42
CA GLU A 64 25.83 6.66 8.82
C GLU A 64 27.25 6.74 8.24
N ASN A 65 28.04 5.67 8.41
CA ASN A 65 29.32 5.54 7.71
C ASN A 65 29.07 4.99 6.30
N TRP A 66 28.79 5.90 5.37
CA TRP A 66 28.46 5.55 3.97
C TRP A 66 29.56 4.79 3.24
N LYS A 67 30.83 4.95 3.65
CA LYS A 67 31.94 4.19 3.06
C LYS A 67 31.84 2.71 3.43
N GLN A 68 31.65 2.43 4.71
CA GLN A 68 31.49 1.05 5.19
C GLN A 68 30.25 0.38 4.58
N VAL A 69 29.10 1.07 4.55
CA VAL A 69 27.87 0.52 3.96
C VAL A 69 28.07 0.17 2.49
N ARG A 70 28.80 1.01 1.75
CA ARG A 70 29.11 0.75 0.34
C ARG A 70 30.00 -0.48 0.17
N GLU A 71 31.07 -0.58 0.95
CA GLU A 71 31.98 -1.73 0.91
C GLU A 71 31.24 -3.04 1.22
N GLU A 72 30.38 -3.05 2.23
CA GLU A 72 29.56 -4.22 2.60
C GLU A 72 28.60 -4.64 1.47
N ILE A 73 27.92 -3.66 0.83
CA ILE A 73 27.01 -3.93 -0.30
C ILE A 73 27.78 -4.45 -1.52
N GLU A 74 28.92 -3.85 -1.85
CA GLU A 74 29.75 -4.24 -2.99
C GLU A 74 30.26 -5.67 -2.84
N GLN A 75 30.70 -6.05 -1.63
CA GLN A 75 31.12 -7.43 -1.33
C GLN A 75 29.95 -8.42 -1.46
N ALA A 76 28.79 -8.09 -0.88
CA ALA A 76 27.62 -8.96 -0.96
C ALA A 76 27.15 -9.19 -2.41
N ILE A 77 27.18 -8.15 -3.26
CA ILE A 77 26.83 -8.26 -4.68
C ILE A 77 27.87 -9.12 -5.41
N ALA A 78 29.16 -8.94 -5.13
CA ALA A 78 30.20 -9.75 -5.76
C ALA A 78 30.04 -11.25 -5.45
N GLU A 79 29.77 -11.59 -4.19
CA GLU A 79 29.50 -12.98 -3.77
C GLU A 79 28.25 -13.56 -4.45
N GLU A 80 27.18 -12.77 -4.60
CA GLU A 80 25.95 -13.19 -5.28
C GLU A 80 26.19 -13.47 -6.77
N VAL A 81 26.92 -12.59 -7.47
CA VAL A 81 27.27 -12.77 -8.89
C VAL A 81 28.18 -13.98 -9.10
N GLU A 82 29.19 -14.17 -8.23
CA GLU A 82 30.08 -15.34 -8.31
C GLU A 82 29.32 -16.66 -8.09
N ALA A 83 28.30 -16.66 -7.22
CA ALA A 83 27.45 -17.83 -7.00
C ALA A 83 26.51 -18.12 -8.17
N GLU A 84 26.01 -17.09 -8.85
CA GLU A 84 25.22 -17.24 -10.09
C GLU A 84 26.06 -17.76 -11.26
N ASP A 85 27.30 -17.28 -11.41
CA ASP A 85 28.21 -17.71 -12.49
C ASP A 85 28.71 -19.17 -12.33
N GLN A 86 28.60 -19.74 -11.12
CA GLN A 86 28.99 -21.12 -10.82
C GLN A 86 27.84 -22.15 -10.91
N ALA A 87 26.61 -21.69 -11.20
CA ALA A 87 25.39 -22.52 -11.32
C ALA A 87 25.04 -22.87 -12.78
#